data_AF-A0A969HGW4-F1
#
_entry.id   AF-A0A969HGW4-F1
#
_cell.length_a   1.000
_cell.length_b   1.000
_cell.length_c   1.000
_cell.angle_alpha   90.00
_cell.angle_beta   90.00
_cell.angle_gamma   90.00
#
_symmetry.space_group_name_H-M   'P 1'
#
loop_
_entity.id
_entity.type
_entity.pdbx_description
1 polymer ?
#
loop_
_entity_poly.entity_id
_entity_poly.type
_entity_poly.pdbx_seq_one_letter_code
_entity_poly.pdbx_strand_id
1 'polypeptide(L)'
;MEIDISALLIKIKQTRKDKGVSQAQMGESLGLSQKGYADIEAGKVSLRLETFMKILSLLEMENPFKEETLPEKKEQLQLAVKFETLEDLAAYVSNLATKQDMQQMATKQDIEDLKRMIEDLKRGQNKNKNDDSEE
;
A
#
# COMPACT_ATOMS: atom_id res chain seq x y z
N MET A 1 -15.06 -0.41 -0.87
CA MET A 1 -15.21 -1.25 0.34
C MET A 1 -16.39 -0.68 1.10
N GLU A 2 -17.49 -1.44 1.25
CA GLU A 2 -18.66 -0.99 2.01
C GLU A 2 -18.41 -1.28 3.49
N ILE A 3 -18.46 -0.27 4.34
CA ILE A 3 -18.18 -0.41 5.78
C ILE A 3 -19.50 -0.72 6.49
N ASP A 4 -19.60 -1.91 7.07
CA ASP A 4 -20.72 -2.28 7.93
C ASP A 4 -20.57 -1.65 9.33
N ILE A 5 -21.42 -0.66 9.60
CA ILE A 5 -21.48 0.04 10.89
C ILE A 5 -21.77 -0.93 12.04
N SER A 6 -22.58 -1.96 11.82
CA SER A 6 -22.92 -2.95 12.85
C SER A 6 -21.68 -3.73 13.27
N ALA A 7 -20.89 -4.19 12.30
CA ALA A 7 -19.63 -4.87 12.54
C ALA A 7 -18.61 -3.98 13.28
N LEU A 8 -18.55 -2.69 12.93
CA LEU A 8 -17.70 -1.72 13.60
C LEU A 8 -18.09 -1.51 15.08
N LEU A 9 -19.38 -1.37 15.38
CA LEU A 9 -19.88 -1.23 16.75
C LEU A 9 -19.63 -2.49 17.59
N ILE A 10 -19.74 -3.68 16.99
CA ILE A 10 -19.36 -4.95 17.64
C ILE A 10 -17.87 -4.95 17.99
N LYS A 11 -17.01 -4.51 17.06
CA LYS A 11 -15.56 -4.42 17.31
C LYS A 11 -15.23 -3.44 18.43
N ILE A 12 -15.84 -2.24 18.43
CA ILE A 12 -15.70 -1.26 19.52
C ILE A 12 -16.06 -1.88 20.88
N LYS A 13 -17.21 -2.56 20.94
CA LYS A 13 -17.68 -3.22 22.16
C LYS A 13 -16.72 -4.31 22.64
N GLN A 14 -16.17 -5.10 21.72
CA GLN A 14 -15.21 -6.16 22.06
C GLN A 14 -13.90 -5.57 22.58
N THR A 15 -13.30 -4.62 21.86
CA THR A 15 -12.07 -3.93 22.28
C THR A 15 -12.21 -3.30 23.66
N ARG A 16 -13.36 -2.67 23.94
CA ARG A 16 -13.65 -2.10 25.27
C ARG A 16 -13.60 -3.19 26.36
N LYS A 17 -14.25 -4.33 26.11
CA LYS A 17 -14.28 -5.46 27.06
C LYS A 17 -12.89 -6.06 27.27
N ASP A 18 -12.12 -6.22 26.20
CA ASP A 18 -10.75 -6.76 26.24
C ASP A 18 -9.82 -5.85 27.06
N LYS A 19 -10.06 -4.54 27.01
CA LYS A 19 -9.37 -3.54 27.85
C LYS A 19 -9.93 -3.43 29.28
N GLY A 20 -10.95 -4.20 29.64
CA GLY A 20 -11.55 -4.17 30.99
C GLY A 20 -12.28 -2.87 31.33
N VAL A 21 -12.59 -2.02 30.35
CA VAL A 21 -13.27 -0.73 30.58
C VAL A 21 -14.78 -0.95 30.61
N SER A 22 -15.49 -0.41 31.59
CA SER A 22 -16.96 -0.50 31.67
C SER A 22 -17.66 0.53 30.78
N GLN A 23 -18.95 0.31 30.49
CA GLN A 23 -19.77 1.30 29.74
C GLN A 23 -19.93 2.62 30.53
N ALA A 24 -19.92 2.56 31.86
CA ALA A 24 -20.00 3.75 32.70
C ALA A 24 -18.74 4.60 32.57
N GLN A 25 -17.56 3.97 32.64
CA GLN A 25 -16.26 4.64 32.47
C GLN A 25 -16.12 5.26 31.06
N MET A 26 -16.56 4.54 30.02
CA MET A 26 -16.59 5.10 28.66
C MET A 26 -17.53 6.29 28.57
N GLY A 27 -18.74 6.18 29.13
CA GLY A 27 -19.70 7.28 29.18
C GLY A 27 -19.09 8.51 29.84
N GLU A 28 -18.54 8.35 31.03
CA GLU A 28 -17.88 9.42 31.80
C GLU A 28 -16.75 10.08 31.01
N SER A 29 -15.86 9.29 30.39
CA SER A 29 -14.74 9.79 29.57
C SER A 29 -15.20 10.57 28.33
N LEU A 30 -16.42 10.32 27.86
CA LEU A 30 -17.01 10.96 26.69
C LEU A 30 -18.01 12.07 27.05
N GLY A 31 -18.27 12.33 28.34
CA GLY A 31 -19.32 13.25 28.79
C GLY A 31 -20.74 12.74 28.50
N LEU A 32 -20.94 11.42 28.48
CA LEU A 32 -22.20 10.73 28.21
C LEU A 32 -22.66 9.93 29.45
N SER A 33 -23.96 9.63 29.52
CA SER A 33 -24.44 8.66 30.51
C SER A 33 -24.03 7.23 30.11
N GLN A 34 -23.95 6.32 31.09
CA GLN A 34 -23.74 4.88 30.81
C GLN A 34 -24.75 4.36 29.79
N LYS A 35 -26.03 4.70 29.97
CA LYS A 35 -27.10 4.34 29.04
C LYS A 35 -26.86 4.91 27.65
N GLY A 36 -26.46 6.18 27.54
CA GLY A 36 -26.14 6.81 26.26
C GLY A 36 -25.03 6.07 25.52
N TYR A 37 -23.97 5.67 26.21
CA TYR A 37 -22.91 4.86 25.61
C TYR A 37 -23.40 3.44 25.24
N ALA A 38 -24.23 2.80 26.06
CA ALA A 38 -24.80 1.50 25.75
C ALA A 38 -25.71 1.53 24.51
N ASP A 39 -26.47 2.61 24.31
CA ASP A 39 -27.32 2.80 23.13
C ASP A 39 -26.47 3.04 21.86
N ILE A 40 -25.27 3.62 21.99
CA ILE A 40 -24.27 3.68 20.89
C ILE A 40 -23.79 2.27 20.52
N GLU A 41 -23.34 1.45 21.48
CA GLU A 41 -22.89 0.08 21.19
C GLU A 41 -23.99 -0.80 20.58
N ALA A 42 -25.26 -0.49 20.87
CA ALA A 42 -26.42 -1.18 20.30
C ALA A 42 -26.87 -0.61 18.94
N GLY A 43 -26.24 0.45 18.43
CA GLY A 43 -26.60 1.09 17.16
C GLY A 43 -27.94 1.82 17.18
N LYS A 44 -28.47 2.17 18.37
CA LYS A 44 -29.80 2.80 18.52
C LYS A 44 -29.78 4.31 18.30
N VAL A 45 -28.60 4.92 18.29
CA VAL A 45 -28.43 6.36 18.15
C VAL A 45 -27.46 6.67 17.02
N SER A 46 -27.73 7.76 16.31
CA SER A 46 -26.80 8.29 15.31
C SER A 46 -25.59 8.90 16.01
N LEU A 47 -24.40 8.42 15.65
CA LEU A 47 -23.14 8.80 16.30
C LEU A 47 -22.50 9.99 15.58
N ARG A 48 -22.19 11.06 16.33
CA ARG A 48 -21.41 12.18 15.78
C ARG A 48 -19.97 11.74 15.52
N LEU A 49 -19.39 12.23 14.42
CA LEU A 49 -18.00 11.94 14.05
C LEU A 49 -17.01 12.27 15.18
N GLU A 50 -17.19 13.41 15.86
CA GLU A 50 -16.34 13.79 16.99
C GLU A 50 -16.35 12.74 18.11
N THR A 51 -17.53 12.28 18.52
CA THR A 51 -17.68 11.25 19.55
C THR A 51 -17.08 9.92 19.09
N PHE A 52 -17.29 9.58 17.82
CA PHE A 52 -16.66 8.40 17.22
C PHE A 52 -15.12 8.46 17.29
N MET A 53 -14.51 9.58 16.88
CA MET A 53 -13.06 9.77 16.94
C MET A 53 -12.52 9.70 18.37
N LYS A 54 -13.27 10.23 19.35
CA LYS A 54 -12.93 10.11 20.78
C LYS A 54 -12.97 8.66 21.25
N ILE A 55 -13.99 7.89 20.87
CA ILE A 55 -14.07 6.45 21.19
C ILE A 55 -12.86 5.70 20.65
N LEU A 56 -12.49 5.93 19.38
CA LEU A 56 -11.32 5.29 18.79
C LEU A 56 -10.03 5.64 19.54
N SER A 57 -9.87 6.91 19.92
CA SER A 57 -8.70 7.37 20.66
C SER A 57 -8.61 6.72 22.04
N LEU A 58 -9.71 6.66 22.79
CA LEU A 58 -9.78 6.01 24.12
C LEU A 58 -9.49 4.50 24.04
N LEU A 59 -9.97 3.85 22.98
CA LEU A 59 -9.76 2.43 22.76
C LEU A 59 -8.47 2.12 22.01
N GLU A 60 -7.65 3.13 21.66
CA GLU A 60 -6.43 3.01 20.84
C GLU A 60 -6.68 2.20 19.56
N MET A 61 -7.83 2.40 18.94
CA MET A 61 -8.23 1.73 17.71
C MET A 61 -7.76 2.54 16.50
N GLU A 62 -7.30 1.84 15.47
CA GLU A 62 -7.04 2.47 14.18
C GLU A 62 -8.34 2.98 13.56
N ASN A 63 -8.27 4.17 12.94
CA ASN A 63 -9.41 4.74 12.24
C ASN A 63 -9.70 3.92 10.97
N PRO A 64 -10.85 3.23 10.87
CA PRO A 64 -11.17 2.40 9.71
C PRO A 64 -11.46 3.23 8.45
N PHE A 65 -11.64 4.55 8.59
CA PHE A 65 -11.80 5.49 7.49
C PHE A 65 -10.51 6.20 7.10
N LYS A 66 -9.39 5.85 7.74
CA LYS A 66 -8.10 6.34 7.30
C LYS A 66 -7.86 5.70 5.94
N GLU A 67 -8.01 6.48 4.87
CA GLU A 67 -7.51 6.06 3.57
C GLU A 67 -6.07 5.63 3.80
N GLU A 68 -5.74 4.40 3.39
CA GLU A 68 -4.36 4.05 3.11
C GLU A 68 -3.90 5.12 2.13
N THR A 69 -3.15 6.11 2.62
CA THR A 69 -2.27 6.85 1.74
C THR A 69 -1.45 5.78 1.06
N LEU A 70 -1.68 5.59 -0.25
CA LEU A 70 -1.08 4.52 -1.03
C LEU A 70 0.37 4.31 -0.58
N PRO A 71 0.79 3.08 -0.23
CA PRO A 71 2.16 2.80 0.16
C PRO A 71 3.20 3.24 -0.90
N GLU A 72 2.76 3.56 -2.12
CA GLU A 72 3.59 4.06 -3.22
C GLU A 72 4.33 5.39 -2.94
N LYS A 73 3.86 6.23 -2.01
CA LYS A 73 4.57 7.49 -1.70
C LYS A 73 5.55 7.42 -0.53
N LYS A 74 5.56 6.36 0.28
CA LYS A 74 6.57 6.22 1.34
C LYS A 74 7.95 5.90 0.76
N GLU A 75 8.03 5.17 -0.35
CA GLU A 75 9.29 4.97 -1.08
C GLU A 75 9.78 6.27 -1.74
N GLN A 76 8.87 7.15 -2.17
CA GLN A 76 9.24 8.45 -2.74
C GLN A 76 9.55 9.54 -1.70
N LEU A 77 9.20 9.32 -0.42
CA LEU A 77 9.54 10.22 0.68
C LEU A 77 10.73 9.72 1.53
N GLN A 78 11.62 8.91 0.95
CA GLN A 78 13.01 8.80 1.42
C GLN A 78 13.88 10.00 0.99
N LEU A 79 13.29 11.17 0.73
CA LEU A 79 14.04 12.38 0.40
C LEU A 79 14.45 13.16 1.66
N ALA A 80 14.97 12.45 2.65
CA ALA A 80 15.83 13.02 3.68
C ALA A 80 17.15 12.26 3.64
N VAL A 81 17.80 12.28 2.47
CA VAL A 81 19.20 11.88 2.39
C VAL A 81 19.99 12.95 3.13
N LYS A 82 20.33 12.67 4.39
CA LYS A 82 21.33 13.45 5.10
C LYS A 82 22.66 13.11 4.45
N PHE A 83 23.03 13.85 3.42
CA PHE A 83 24.40 13.85 2.91
C PHE A 83 25.25 14.50 4.00
N GLU A 84 25.96 13.69 4.77
CA GLU A 84 26.86 14.19 5.81
C GLU A 84 28.21 14.58 5.18
N THR A 85 28.56 13.99 4.03
CA THR A 85 29.82 14.26 3.33
C THR A 85 29.62 14.50 1.82
N LEU A 86 30.63 15.11 1.18
CA LEU A 86 30.69 15.29 -0.27
C LEU A 86 30.86 13.95 -1.02
N GLU A 87 31.42 12.93 -0.36
CA GLU A 87 31.60 11.58 -0.92
C GLU A 87 30.27 10.85 -1.06
N ASP A 88 29.36 11.03 -0.09
CA ASP A 88 28.00 10.47 -0.14
C ASP A 88 27.19 11.04 -1.30
N LEU A 89 27.33 12.35 -1.57
CA LEU A 89 26.67 13.02 -2.68
C LEU A 89 27.22 12.53 -4.03
N ALA A 90 28.54 12.38 -4.14
CA ALA A 90 29.20 11.87 -5.35
C ALA A 90 28.76 10.43 -5.67
N ALA A 91 28.67 9.55 -4.66
CA ALA A 91 28.19 8.18 -4.83
C ALA A 91 26.72 8.13 -5.28
N TYR A 92 25.87 9.01 -4.74
CA TYR A 92 24.45 9.07 -5.12
C TYR A 92 24.26 9.56 -6.57
N VAL A 93 24.97 10.60 -6.99
CA VAL A 93 24.93 11.10 -8.37
C VAL A 93 25.47 10.06 -9.36
N SER A 94 26.53 9.34 -9.00
CA SER A 94 27.07 8.24 -9.81
C SER A 94 26.06 7.09 -9.99
N ASN A 95 25.24 6.81 -8.98
CA ASN A 95 24.18 5.80 -9.04
C ASN A 95 22.94 6.26 -9.83
N LEU A 96 22.66 7.57 -9.87
CA LEU A 96 21.60 8.13 -10.70
C LEU A 96 21.96 8.14 -12.19
N ALA A 97 23.23 8.36 -12.52
CA ALA A 97 23.72 8.40 -13.90
C ALA A 97 23.66 7.06 -14.67
N THR A 98 23.31 5.93 -14.03
CA THR A 98 23.34 4.59 -14.65
C THR A 98 21.99 3.88 -14.71
N LYS A 99 20.95 4.37 -14.02
CA LYS A 99 19.64 3.69 -13.97
C LYS A 99 18.56 4.30 -14.87
N GLN A 100 18.75 5.50 -15.44
CA GLN A 100 17.75 6.12 -16.32
C GLN A 100 17.90 5.77 -17.82
N ASP A 101 19.05 5.26 -18.27
CA ASP A 101 19.29 5.07 -19.72
C ASP A 101 19.11 3.63 -20.24
N MET A 102 18.64 2.67 -19.43
CA MET A 102 18.43 1.27 -19.90
C MET A 102 16.99 0.75 -19.81
N GLN A 103 16.04 1.42 -19.15
CA GLN A 103 14.71 0.83 -18.89
C GLN A 103 13.56 1.42 -19.72
N GLN A 104 13.76 2.44 -20.57
CA GLN A 104 12.63 3.16 -21.17
C GLN A 104 12.53 3.25 -22.71
N MET A 105 13.36 2.57 -23.53
CA MET A 105 13.19 2.69 -25.00
C MET A 105 13.31 1.45 -25.89
N ALA A 106 13.46 0.24 -25.34
CA ALA A 106 13.11 -0.98 -26.08
C ALA A 106 11.92 -1.60 -25.35
N THR A 107 10.72 -1.52 -25.93
CA THR A 107 9.57 -2.16 -25.31
C THR A 107 9.83 -3.67 -25.28
N LYS A 108 9.32 -4.39 -24.27
CA LYS A 108 9.47 -5.86 -24.19
C LYS A 108 9.01 -6.56 -25.48
N GLN A 109 8.07 -5.93 -26.20
CA GLN A 109 7.57 -6.36 -27.50
C GLN A 109 8.65 -6.26 -28.60
N ASP A 110 9.41 -5.17 -28.66
CA ASP A 110 10.46 -4.99 -29.68
C ASP A 110 11.57 -6.05 -29.57
N ILE A 111 11.90 -6.46 -28.34
CA ILE A 111 12.89 -7.52 -28.08
C ILE A 111 12.34 -8.89 -28.50
N GLU A 112 11.05 -9.15 -28.29
CA GLU A 112 10.42 -10.39 -28.74
C GLU A 112 10.33 -10.46 -30.27
N ASP A 113 10.04 -9.34 -30.93
CA ASP A 113 9.97 -9.27 -32.39
C ASP A 113 11.35 -9.44 -33.03
N LEU A 114 12.40 -8.85 -32.45
CA LEU A 114 13.79 -9.09 -32.85
C LEU A 114 14.22 -10.55 -32.68
N LYS A 115 13.82 -11.19 -31.57
CA LYS A 115 14.10 -12.63 -31.34
C LYS A 115 13.44 -13.51 -32.41
N ARG A 116 12.18 -13.22 -32.77
CA ARG A 116 11.48 -13.94 -33.84
C ARG A 116 12.17 -13.79 -35.19
N MET A 117 12.59 -12.57 -35.54
CA MET A 117 13.26 -12.31 -36.81
C MET A 117 14.61 -13.04 -36.93
N ILE A 118 15.37 -13.14 -35.83
CA ILE A 118 16.65 -13.89 -35.80
C ILE A 118 16.41 -15.40 -35.95
N GLU A 119 15.35 -15.96 -35.38
CA GLU A 119 15.01 -17.38 -35.58
C GLU A 119 14.68 -17.69 -37.04
N ASP A 120 13.93 -16.83 -37.72
CA ASP A 120 13.54 -17.05 -39.10
C ASP A 120 14.74 -16.95 -40.06
N LEU A 121 15.69 -16.04 -39.79
CA LEU A 121 16.96 -15.98 -40.52
C LEU A 121 17.79 -17.24 -40.32
N LYS A 122 17.85 -17.79 -39.09
CA LYS A 122 18.55 -19.06 -38.82
C LYS A 122 17.90 -20.24 -39.55
N ARG A 123 16.57 -20.29 -39.63
CA ARG A 123 15.84 -21.32 -40.38
C ARG A 123 16.10 -21.23 -41.89
N GLY A 124 16.23 -20.01 -42.43
CA GLY A 124 16.59 -19.78 -43.84
C GLY A 124 18.02 -20.21 -44.18
N GLN A 125 18.99 -19.89 -43.33
CA GLN A 125 20.41 -20.25 -43.56
C GLN A 125 20.69 -21.76 -43.40
N ASN A 126 19.90 -22.48 -42.61
CA ASN A 126 20.07 -23.92 -42.42
C ASN A 126 19.51 -24.77 -43.57
N LYS A 127 18.68 -24.21 -44.45
CA LYS A 127 18.24 -24.89 -45.68
C LYS A 127 19.31 -24.83 -46.78
N ASN A 128 20.04 -23.73 -46.90
CA ASN A 128 21.09 -23.57 -47.92
C ASN A 128 22.40 -24.35 -47.65
N LYS A 129 22.59 -24.92 -46.45
CA LYS A 129 23.79 -25.72 -46.14
C LYS A 129 23.65 -27.21 -46.42
N ASN A 130 22.44 -27.69 -46.70
CA ASN A 130 22.19 -29.11 -46.92
C ASN A 130 22.11 -29.51 -48.40
N ASP A 131 22.18 -28.56 -49.34
CA ASP A 131 22.15 -28.84 -50.79
C ASP A 131 23.55 -28.79 -51.48
N ASP A 132 24.61 -28.34 -50.79
CA ASP A 132 25.98 -28.27 -51.35
C ASP A 132 26.90 -29.40 -50.82
N SER A 133 26.33 -30.54 -50.41
CA SER A 133 27.09 -31.72 -49.90
C SER A 133 26.84 -33.00 -50.69
N GLU A 134 26.52 -32.91 -51.97
CA GLU A 134 26.55 -34.05 -52.89
C GLU A 134 27.38 -33.67 -54.14
N GLU A 135 28.70 -33.71 -53.99
CA GLU A 135 29.64 -34.08 -55.07
C GLU A 135 30.52 -35.24 -54.59
#